data_AF-A0A2N2ZD36-F1
#
_entry.id   AF-A0A2N2ZD36-F1
#
_cell.length_a   1.000
_cell.length_b   1.000
_cell.length_c   1.000
_cell.angle_alpha   90.00
_cell.angle_beta   90.00
_cell.angle_gamma   90.00
#
_symmetry.space_group_name_H-M   'P 1'
#
loop_
_entity.id
_entity.type
_entity.pdbx_description
1 polymer ?
#
loop_
_entity_poly.entity_id
_entity_poly.type
_entity_poly.pdbx_seq_one_letter_code
_entity_poly.pdbx_strand_id
1 'polypeptide(L)' 'MNTSQDYQHLYAGSTVLCLGLKHALQKRGIVAVTKDEFESARLGGFGSLPDLQDLFVRTDEMEVAAEVKDDYLRGLGE' A
#
# COMPACT_ATOMS: atom_id res chain seq x y z
N MET A 1 17.31 8.51 -18.82
CA MET A 1 16.82 7.14 -18.56
C MET A 1 15.34 7.29 -18.19
N ASN A 2 14.42 7.01 -19.12
CA ASN A 2 12.99 7.07 -18.83
C ASN A 2 12.60 5.78 -18.11
N THR A 3 12.58 5.81 -16.78
CA THR A 3 11.91 4.75 -16.01
C THR A 3 10.41 4.95 -16.17
N SER A 4 9.80 4.25 -17.13
CA SER A 4 8.36 4.01 -17.14
C SER A 4 8.02 3.20 -15.89
N GLN A 5 7.77 3.90 -14.78
CA GLN A 5 7.30 3.27 -13.56
C GLN A 5 5.83 2.97 -13.77
N ASP A 6 5.55 1.83 -14.38
CA ASP A 6 4.20 1.28 -14.42
C ASP A 6 3.85 0.80 -13.00
N TYR A 7 2.80 1.39 -12.45
CA TYR A 7 2.23 1.02 -11.18
C TYR A 7 0.99 0.17 -11.43
N GLN A 8 0.91 -0.97 -10.77
CA GLN A 8 -0.23 -1.86 -10.80
C GLN A 8 -1.00 -1.78 -9.49
N HIS A 9 -2.31 -1.90 -9.59
CA HIS A 9 -3.20 -1.93 -8.44
C HIS A 9 -3.02 -3.25 -7.69
N LEU A 10 -2.65 -3.18 -6.42
CA LEU A 10 -2.39 -4.33 -5.57
C LEU A 10 -3.59 -4.71 -4.72
N TYR A 11 -4.19 -3.71 -4.06
CA TYR A 11 -5.23 -3.93 -3.06
C TYR A 11 -6.03 -2.65 -2.83
N ALA A 12 -7.35 -2.80 -2.69
CA ALA A 12 -8.24 -1.72 -2.27
C ALA A 12 -9.07 -2.21 -1.08
N GLY A 13 -9.10 -1.43 -0.01
CA GLY A 13 -9.82 -1.82 1.20
C GLY A 13 -9.75 -0.76 2.27
N SER A 14 -10.14 -1.14 3.49
CA SER A 14 -10.16 -0.23 4.61
C SER A 14 -8.78 0.36 4.89
N THR A 15 -8.72 1.63 5.27
CA THR A 15 -7.42 2.30 5.44
C THR A 15 -6.53 1.66 6.51
N VAL A 16 -7.12 1.02 7.52
CA VAL A 16 -6.35 0.23 8.51
C VAL A 16 -5.62 -0.95 7.84
N LEU A 17 -6.29 -1.67 6.93
CA LEU A 17 -5.70 -2.78 6.20
C LEU A 17 -4.65 -2.28 5.21
N CYS A 18 -4.94 -1.21 4.48
CA CYS A 18 -3.96 -0.61 3.57
C CYS A 18 -2.72 -0.09 4.32
N LEU A 19 -2.89 0.54 5.47
CA LEU A 19 -1.77 1.00 6.30
C LEU A 19 -0.93 -0.19 6.79
N GLY A 20 -1.57 -1.24 7.31
CA GLY A 20 -0.87 -2.45 7.76
C GLY A 20 -0.13 -3.16 6.62
N LEU A 21 -0.77 -3.27 5.46
CA LEU A 21 -0.18 -3.86 4.26
C LEU A 21 1.01 -3.02 3.75
N LYS A 22 0.88 -1.69 3.74
CA LYS A 22 1.97 -0.76 3.41
C LYS A 22 3.16 -0.94 4.35
N HIS A 23 2.91 -1.11 5.64
CA HIS A 23 3.97 -1.40 6.61
C HIS A 23 4.62 -2.77 6.38
N ALA A 24 3.85 -3.81 6.07
CA ALA A 24 4.37 -5.14 5.76
C ALA A 24 5.26 -5.12 4.50
N LEU A 25 4.81 -4.44 3.45
CA LEU A 25 5.57 -4.22 2.21
C LEU A 25 6.86 -3.43 2.49
N GLN A 26 6.79 -2.36 3.28
CA GLN A 26 7.96 -1.56 3.64
C GLN A 26 9.01 -2.36 4.42
N LYS A 27 8.61 -3.31 5.28
CA LYS A 27 9.55 -4.23 5.97
C LYS A 27 10.31 -5.13 5.00
N ARG A 28 9.74 -5.41 3.83
CA ARG A 28 10.38 -6.16 2.73
C ARG A 28 11.16 -5.27 1.77
N GLY A 29 11.18 -3.96 2.02
CA GLY A 29 11.83 -2.97 1.15
C GLY A 29 10.99 -2.52 -0.04
N ILE A 30 9.70 -2.92 -0.09
CA ILE A 30 8.79 -2.59 -1.20
C ILE A 30 8.07 -1.27 -0.89
N VAL A 31 8.10 -0.34 -1.85
CA VAL A 31 7.43 0.95 -1.71
C VAL A 31 6.06 0.88 -2.37
N ALA A 32 5.03 0.70 -1.55
CA ALA A 32 3.65 0.81 -2.00
C ALA A 32 3.19 2.28 -2.04
N VAL A 33 2.64 2.68 -3.17
CA VAL A 33 2.12 4.02 -3.44
C VAL A 33 0.62 3.97 -3.31
N THR A 34 0.08 4.73 -2.38
CA THR A 34 -1.36 4.96 -2.34
C THR A 34 -1.69 6.11 -3.27
N LYS A 35 -2.87 6.08 -3.90
CA LYS A 35 -3.34 7.24 -4.67
C LYS A 35 -3.73 8.31 -3.65
N ASP A 36 -2.77 9.14 -3.30
CA ASP A 36 -2.81 9.97 -2.11
C ASP A 36 -3.02 11.45 -2.48
N GLU A 37 -4.25 11.92 -2.31
CA GLU A 37 -4.57 13.35 -2.19
C GLU A 37 -4.29 13.86 -0.74
N PHE A 38 -3.75 13.01 0.14
CA PHE A 38 -3.64 13.20 1.59
C PHE A 38 -2.19 13.32 2.09
N GLU A 39 -1.18 13.45 1.21
CA GLU A 39 0.23 13.58 1.62
C GLU A 39 0.48 14.73 2.62
N SER A 40 -0.40 15.73 2.66
CA SER A 40 -0.37 16.85 3.61
C SER A 40 -1.04 16.57 4.98
N ALA A 41 -2.02 15.65 5.05
CA ALA A 41 -2.79 15.40 6.27
C ALA A 41 -1.97 14.73 7.38
N ARG A 42 -1.05 13.84 6.98
CA ARG A 42 -0.16 13.15 7.93
C ARG A 42 0.98 14.03 8.44
N LEU A 43 1.48 14.96 7.62
CA LEU A 43 2.50 15.92 8.06
C LEU A 43 1.93 16.99 9.01
N GLY A 44 0.61 17.27 8.95
CA GLY A 44 -0.08 18.28 9.76
C GLY A 44 -0.78 17.79 11.03
N GLY A 45 -0.70 16.51 11.39
CA GLY A 45 -1.22 15.97 12.65
C GLY A 45 -2.73 15.76 12.75
N PHE A 46 -3.51 16.10 11.72
CA PHE A 46 -4.95 15.81 11.64
C PHE A 46 -5.35 15.65 10.19
N GLY A 47 -5.96 14.54 9.84
CA GLY A 47 -6.82 14.47 8.66
C GLY A 47 -7.38 13.08 8.53
N SER A 48 -8.69 12.98 8.74
CA SER A 48 -9.44 11.73 8.68
C SER A 48 -9.03 10.90 7.48
N LEU A 49 -8.65 9.65 7.76
CA LEU A 49 -8.36 8.67 6.73
C LEU A 49 -9.65 8.38 5.96
N PRO A 50 -9.62 8.32 4.62
CA PRO A 50 -10.78 7.86 3.85
C PRO A 50 -11.17 6.45 4.33
N ASP A 51 -12.45 6.09 4.22
CA ASP A 51 -12.91 4.78 4.68
C ASP A 51 -12.25 3.64 3.87
N LEU A 52 -11.98 3.91 2.59
CA LEU A 52 -11.35 3.01 1.64
C LEU A 52 -10.16 3.69 0.96
N GLN A 53 -9.08 2.94 0.74
CA GLN A 53 -7.88 3.40 0.07
C GLN A 53 -7.36 2.34 -0.91
N ASP A 54 -6.90 2.81 -2.07
CA ASP A 54 -6.26 1.98 -3.08
C ASP A 54 -4.72 2.01 -2.93
N LEU A 55 -4.11 0.83 -2.88
CA LEU A 55 -2.67 0.60 -2.89
C LEU A 55 -2.22 0.16 -4.27
N PHE A 56 -1.20 0.84 -4.76
CA PHE A 56 -0.49 0.55 -5.98
C PHE A 56 0.95 0.19 -5.65
N VAL A 57 1.53 -0.69 -6.46
CA VAL A 57 2.93 -1.09 -6.36
C VAL A 57 3.52 -1.08 -7.75
N ARG A 58 4.84 -0.96 -7.87
CA ARG A 58 5.49 -1.09 -9.16
C ARG A 58 5.25 -2.48 -9.72
N THR A 59 5.04 -2.59 -11.04
CA THR A 59 4.90 -3.87 -11.74
C THR A 59 6.05 -4.84 -11.43
N ASP A 60 7.27 -4.31 -11.28
CA ASP A 60 8.49 -5.06 -10.95
C ASP A 60 8.42 -5.74 -9.56
N GLU A 61 7.69 -5.12 -8.63
CA GLU A 61 7.55 -5.57 -7.24
C GLU A 61 6.19 -6.24 -6.96
N MET A 62 5.34 -6.36 -7.99
CA MET A 62 3.96 -6.86 -7.86
C MET A 62 3.91 -8.32 -7.37
N GLU A 63 4.82 -9.17 -7.84
CA GLU A 63 4.87 -10.58 -7.46
C GLU A 63 5.13 -10.75 -5.96
N VAL A 64 6.16 -10.07 -5.45
CA VAL A 64 6.50 -10.10 -4.02
C VAL A 64 5.42 -9.39 -3.20
N ALA A 65 4.86 -8.30 -3.71
CA ALA A 65 3.79 -7.59 -3.03
C ALA A 65 2.52 -8.42 -2.89
N ALA A 66 2.20 -9.25 -3.90
CA ALA A 66 1.09 -10.19 -3.85
C ALA A 66 1.31 -11.29 -2.79
N GLU A 67 2.53 -11.80 -2.67
CA GLU A 67 2.90 -12.77 -1.62
C GLU A 67 2.76 -12.16 -0.22
N VAL A 68 3.29 -10.95 -0.01
CA VAL A 68 3.17 -10.22 1.27
C VAL A 68 1.71 -9.93 1.60
N LYS A 69 0.89 -9.59 0.60
CA LYS A 69 -0.55 -9.39 0.77
C LYS A 69 -1.25 -10.66 1.23
N ASP A 70 -0.93 -11.80 0.62
CA ASP A 70 -1.51 -13.09 1.01
C ASP A 70 -1.12 -13.48 2.44
N ASP A 71 0.17 -13.38 2.77
CA ASP A 71 0.72 -13.62 4.11
C ASP A 71 0.05 -12.74 5.17
N TYR A 72 -0.06 -11.44 4.88
CA TYR A 72 -0.69 -10.47 5.77
C TYR A 72 -2.18 -10.77 6.00
N LEU A 73 -2.93 -11.07 4.94
CA LEU A 73 -4.37 -11.39 5.05
C LEU A 73 -4.60 -12.69 5.80
N ARG A 74 -3.73 -13.70 5.58
CA ARG A 74 -3.79 -14.97 6.30
C ARG A 74 -3.56 -14.79 7.80
N GLY A 75 -2.63 -13.92 8.19
CA GLY A 75 -2.34 -13.65 9.61
C GLY A 75 -3.41 -12.84 10.36
N LEU A 76 -4.37 -12.23 9.66
CA LEU A 76 -5.49 -11.49 10.29
C LEU A 76 -6.67 -12.39 10.68
N GLY A 77 -6.72 -13.62 10.17
CA GLY A 77 -7.82 -14.55 10.38
C GLY A 77 -7.62 -15.57 11.53
N GLU A 78 -6.50 -15.50 12.25
CA GLU A 78 -6.17 -16.39 13.38
C GLU A 78 -6.44 -15.75 14.75
#